data_AF-A0A2E3Y5I9-F1
#
_entry.id   AF-A0A2E3Y5I9-F1
#
_cell.length_a   1.000
_cell.length_b   1.000
_cell.length_c   1.000
_cell.angle_alpha   90.00
_cell.angle_beta   90.00
_cell.angle_gamma   90.00
#
_symmetry.space_group_name_H-M   'P 1'
#
loop_
_entity.id
_entity.type
_entity.pdbx_description
1 polymer ?
#
loop_
_entity_poly.entity_id
_entity_poly.type
_entity_poly.pdbx_seq_one_letter_code
_entity_poly.pdbx_strand_id
1 'polypeptide(L)' 'MNKLQRFMLKHPYISIAAIMPFALAFVLGLFSIILNIVLPILVSLFLAGWIYTAIVGRPMNQYYQKPFWYIKYD' A
#
# COMPACT_ATOMS: atom_id res chain seq x y z
N MET A 1 15.99 -23.60 -28.85
CA MET A 1 15.19 -22.34 -28.96
C MET A 1 13.81 -22.70 -29.48
N ASN A 2 12.77 -22.40 -28.71
CA ASN A 2 11.39 -22.73 -29.11
C ASN A 2 10.90 -21.81 -30.24
N LYS A 3 9.99 -22.31 -31.09
CA LYS A 3 9.45 -21.55 -32.25
C LYS A 3 8.86 -20.20 -31.83
N LEU A 4 8.19 -20.18 -30.67
CA LEU A 4 7.58 -18.99 -30.06
C LEU A 4 8.64 -17.95 -29.68
N GLN A 5 9.73 -18.39 -29.06
CA GLN A 5 10.87 -17.54 -28.67
C GLN A 5 11.57 -16.94 -29.90
N ARG A 6 11.72 -17.73 -30.98
CA ARG A 6 12.32 -17.27 -32.24
C ARG A 6 11.42 -16.26 -32.96
N PHE A 7 10.10 -16.39 -32.85
CA PHE A 7 9.14 -15.39 -33.33
C PHE A 7 9.21 -14.09 -32.53
N MET A 8 9.29 -14.18 -31.20
CA MET A 8 9.40 -13.01 -30.33
C MET A 8 10.66 -12.18 -30.57
N LEU A 9 11.79 -12.85 -30.82
CA LEU A 9 13.05 -12.20 -31.18
C LEU A 9 13.03 -11.57 -32.58
N LYS A 10 12.27 -12.17 -33.52
CA LYS A 10 12.15 -11.66 -34.90
C LYS A 10 11.22 -10.45 -35.00
N HIS A 11 10.16 -10.42 -34.19
CA HIS A 11 9.17 -9.34 -34.18
C HIS A 11 8.92 -8.84 -32.74
N PRO A 12 9.86 -8.06 -32.18
CA PRO A 12 9.83 -7.64 -30.78
C PRO A 12 8.62 -6.75 -30.47
N TYR A 13 8.33 -5.76 -31.32
CA TYR A 13 7.22 -4.82 -31.09
C TYR A 13 5.84 -5.49 -31.11
N ILE A 14 5.62 -6.44 -32.02
CA ILE A 14 4.35 -7.19 -32.13
C ILE A 14 4.16 -8.07 -30.89
N SER A 15 5.24 -8.67 -30.42
CA SER A 15 5.22 -9.53 -29.24
C SER A 15 4.96 -8.73 -27.96
N ILE A 16 5.57 -7.54 -27.84
CA ILE A 16 5.30 -6.62 -26.73
C ILE A 16 3.85 -6.16 -26.76
N ALA A 17 3.33 -5.75 -27.93
CA ALA A 17 1.94 -5.31 -28.07
C ALA A 17 0.95 -6.42 -27.69
N ALA A 18 1.27 -7.69 -27.99
CA ALA A 18 0.44 -8.83 -27.63
C ALA A 18 0.46 -9.14 -26.12
N ILE A 19 1.59 -8.96 -25.43
CA ILE A 19 1.73 -9.22 -23.98
C ILE A 19 1.23 -8.04 -23.14
N MET A 20 1.35 -6.82 -23.67
CA MET A 20 0.98 -5.57 -23.01
C MET A 20 -0.40 -5.60 -22.34
N PRO A 21 -1.52 -6.02 -22.97
CA PRO A 21 -2.82 -6.00 -22.31
C PRO A 21 -2.89 -6.89 -21.07
N PHE A 22 -2.20 -8.03 -21.08
CA PHE A 22 -2.14 -8.94 -19.93
C PHE A 22 -1.28 -8.36 -18.80
N ALA A 23 -0.13 -7.78 -19.15
CA ALA A 23 0.71 -7.08 -18.18
C ALA A 23 -0.02 -5.88 -17.56
N LEU A 24 -0.76 -5.12 -18.38
CA LEU A 24 -1.56 -3.98 -17.94
C LEU A 24 -2.68 -4.42 -16.99
N ALA A 25 -3.43 -5.46 -17.33
CA ALA A 25 -4.46 -6.01 -16.45
C ALA A 25 -3.89 -6.47 -15.10
N PHE A 26 -2.71 -7.11 -15.11
CA PHE A 26 -2.02 -7.54 -13.89
C PHE A 26 -1.62 -6.35 -13.01
N VAL A 27 -1.00 -5.33 -13.61
CA VAL A 27 -0.59 -4.11 -12.90
C VAL A 27 -1.82 -3.40 -12.31
N LEU A 28 -2.88 -3.23 -13.10
CA LEU A 28 -4.13 -2.62 -12.62
C LEU A 28 -4.73 -3.39 -11.43
N GLY A 29 -4.73 -4.73 -11.49
CA GLY A 29 -5.20 -5.56 -10.38
C GLY A 29 -4.38 -5.37 -9.10
N LEU A 30 -3.05 -5.33 -9.23
CA LEU A 30 -2.16 -5.12 -8.10
C LEU A 30 -2.35 -3.74 -7.47
N PHE A 31 -2.41 -2.69 -8.29
CA PHE A 31 -2.66 -1.32 -7.82
C PHE A 31 -4.04 -1.19 -7.19
N SER A 32 -5.05 -1.87 -7.72
CA SER A 32 -6.39 -1.88 -7.12
C SER A 32 -6.36 -2.40 -5.68
N ILE A 33 -5.63 -3.49 -5.40
CA ILE A 33 -5.49 -4.03 -4.05
C ILE A 33 -4.81 -3.00 -3.13
N ILE A 34 -3.72 -2.39 -3.60
CA ILE A 34 -2.98 -1.39 -2.81
C ILE A 34 -3.86 -0.18 -2.51
N LEU A 35 -4.53 0.37 -3.52
CA LEU A 35 -5.32 1.59 -3.38
C LEU A 35 -6.66 1.39 -2.68
N ASN A 36 -7.31 0.23 -2.83
CA ASN A 36 -8.62 -0.02 -2.24
C ASN A 36 -8.55 -0.72 -0.88
N ILE A 37 -7.41 -1.30 -0.50
CA ILE A 37 -7.26 -2.00 0.80
C ILE A 37 -6.17 -1.33 1.63
N VAL A 38 -4.93 -1.30 1.14
CA VAL A 38 -3.79 -0.82 1.94
C VAL A 38 -3.95 0.67 2.26
N LEU A 39 -4.28 1.47 1.26
CA LEU A 39 -4.43 2.92 1.44
C LEU A 39 -5.54 3.28 2.46
N PRO A 40 -6.78 2.72 2.38
CA PRO A 40 -7.80 2.96 3.40
C PRO A 40 -7.39 2.54 4.81
N ILE A 41 -6.67 1.43 4.97
CA ILE A 41 -6.17 0.98 6.28
C ILE A 41 -5.21 2.02 6.86
N LEU A 42 -4.23 2.47 6.06
CA LEU A 42 -3.26 3.48 6.49
C LEU A 42 -3.95 4.80 6.86
N VAL A 43 -4.89 5.27 6.03
CA VAL A 43 -5.65 6.49 6.28
C VAL A 43 -6.50 6.35 7.55
N SER A 44 -7.13 5.19 7.77
CA SER A 44 -7.91 4.92 8.97
C SER A 44 -7.05 4.96 10.24
N LEU A 45 -5.86 4.34 10.21
CA LEU A 45 -4.92 4.40 11.33
C LEU A 45 -4.45 5.83 11.63
N PHE A 46 -4.19 6.62 10.59
CA PHE A 46 -3.84 8.02 10.75
C PHE A 46 -5.00 8.79 11.40
N LEU A 47 -6.22 8.66 10.87
CA LEU A 47 -7.42 9.32 11.41
C LEU A 47 -7.70 8.88 12.85
N ALA A 48 -7.51 7.60 13.17
CA ALA A 48 -7.67 7.08 14.52
C ALA A 48 -6.69 7.76 15.50
N GLY A 49 -5.45 8.02 15.08
CA GLY A 49 -4.50 8.81 15.85
C GLY A 49 -5.01 10.22 16.15
N TRP A 50 -5.56 10.91 15.14
CA TRP A 50 -6.18 12.23 15.33
C TRP A 50 -7.37 12.19 16.28
N ILE A 51 -8.30 11.25 16.07
CA ILE A 51 -9.49 11.08 16.90
C ILE A 51 -9.09 10.80 18.36
N TYR A 52 -8.11 9.92 18.58
CA TYR A 52 -7.59 9.62 19.91
C TYR A 52 -7.02 10.87 20.59
N THR A 53 -6.19 11.66 19.88
CA THR A 53 -5.66 12.92 20.44
C THR A 53 -6.75 13.95 20.72
N ALA A 54 -7.81 14.00 19.90
CA ALA A 54 -8.94 14.89 20.10
C ALA A 54 -9.77 14.51 21.34
N ILE A 55 -9.96 13.22 21.60
CA ILE A 55 -10.72 12.73 22.77
C ILE A 55 -9.90 12.87 24.06
N VAL A 56 -8.62 12.50 24.03
CA VAL A 56 -7.75 12.49 25.22
C VAL A 56 -7.23 13.90 25.56
N GLY A 57 -7.34 14.86 24.63
CA GLY A 57 -6.95 16.25 24.83
C GLY A 57 -5.44 16.46 25.01
N ARG A 58 -4.62 15.44 24.71
CA ARG A 58 -3.15 15.50 24.75
C ARG A 58 -2.55 15.00 23.43
N PRO A 59 -1.52 15.67 22.90
CA PRO A 59 -0.86 15.24 21.67
C PRO A 59 -0.12 13.91 21.88
N MET A 60 -0.19 13.01 20.90
CA MET A 60 0.48 11.70 20.90
C MET A 60 1.97 11.76 21.27
N ASN A 61 2.62 12.90 20.98
CA ASN A 61 4.03 13.17 21.28
C ASN A 61 4.37 13.17 22.78
N GLN A 62 3.40 13.42 23.68
CA GLN A 62 3.63 13.34 25.13
C GLN A 62 3.61 11.89 25.67
N TYR A 63 3.01 10.94 24.94
CA TYR A 63 2.89 9.55 25.38
C TYR A 63 4.22 8.80 25.25
N TYR A 64 5.03 9.13 24.24
CA TYR A 64 6.38 8.59 24.07
C TYR A 64 7.39 9.12 25.09
N GLN A 65 7.12 10.26 25.74
CA GLN A 65 8.00 10.84 26.76
C GLN A 65 7.77 10.28 28.17
N LYS A 66 6.71 9.50 28.41
CA LYS A 66 6.42 8.91 29.72
C LYS A 66 5.96 7.45 29.58
N PRO A 67 6.88 6.47 29.64
CA PRO A 67 6.57 5.06 29.42
C PRO A 67 5.66 4.42 30.48
N PHE A 68 5.34 5.10 31.59
CA PHE A 68 4.56 4.56 32.71
C PHE A 68 3.32 5.40 33.07
N TRP A 69 2.51 5.78 32.08
CA TRP A 69 1.27 6.56 32.31
C TRP A 69 0.14 5.76 33.01
N TYR A 70 0.32 4.46 33.26
CA TYR A 70 -0.63 3.61 33.99
C TYR A 70 -0.43 3.61 35.51
N ILE A 71 0.63 4.22 36.03
CA ILE A 71 0.85 4.29 37.48
C ILE A 71 0.15 5.53 38.01
N LYS A 72 -1.06 5.35 38.54
CA LYS A 72 -1.63 6.29 39.52
C LYS A 72 -0.82 6.11 40.81
N TYR A 73 -0.04 7.12 41.18
CA TYR A 73 0.39 7.25 42.57
C TYR A 73 -0.82 7.81 43.34
N ASP A 74 -1.29 7.06 44.33
CA ASP A 74 -2.23 7.54 45.36
C ASP A 74 -1.60 8.64 46.21
#